data_AF-A0A7S3W271-F1
#
_entry.id   AF-A0A7S3W271-F1
#
_cell.length_a   1.000
_cell.length_b   1.000
_cell.length_c   1.000
_cell.angle_alpha   90.00
_cell.angle_beta   90.00
_cell.angle_gamma   90.00
#
_symmetry.space_group_name_H-M   'P 1'
#
loop_
_entity.id
_entity.type
_entity.pdbx_description
1 polymer ?
#
loop_
_entity_poly.entity_id
_entity_poly.type
_entity_poly.pdbx_seq_one_letter_code
_entity_poly.pdbx_strand_id
1 'polypeptide(L)'
;TVGKRRLRNTCLAYLCKGGAAEDQERALAQFRTATCMTDSLAAAAALAPHVGKARDEALAAFYERAAANKEELVINKWFAIQAAAESPAALENVQALLKHPAYNDNPNRVRSVISTFAGANPAAFHKADGSGYDFVAAQVIALDKKNPQLAARLASAFGQWRRYTP
;
A
#
# COMPACT_ATOMS: atom_id res chain seq x y z
N THR A 1 15.59 -12.52 -18.15
CA THR A 1 15.31 -11.24 -18.85
C THR A 1 14.19 -10.49 -18.14
N VAL A 2 14.04 -9.19 -18.39
CA VAL A 2 12.99 -8.34 -17.80
C VAL A 2 11.58 -8.83 -18.17
N GLY A 3 11.36 -9.27 -19.42
CA GLY A 3 10.06 -9.76 -19.88
C GLY A 3 9.56 -11.01 -19.14
N LYS A 4 10.42 -12.02 -18.96
CA LYS A 4 10.08 -13.24 -18.19
C LYS A 4 9.72 -12.91 -16.74
N ARG A 5 10.44 -11.98 -16.13
CA ARG A 5 10.19 -11.52 -14.75
C ARG A 5 8.84 -10.83 -14.62
N ARG A 6 8.53 -9.91 -15.56
CA ARG A 6 7.25 -9.21 -15.60
C ARG A 6 6.09 -10.20 -15.73
N LEU A 7 6.19 -11.15 -16.67
CA LEU A 7 5.17 -12.19 -16.85
C LEU A 7 4.95 -13.00 -15.57
N ARG A 8 6.04 -13.52 -14.96
CA ARG A 8 5.94 -14.29 -13.70
C ARG A 8 5.25 -13.49 -12.59
N ASN A 9 5.63 -12.23 -12.39
CA ASN A 9 5.07 -11.40 -11.32
C ASN A 9 3.60 -11.03 -11.59
N THR A 10 3.21 -10.89 -12.86
CA THR A 10 1.80 -10.75 -13.24
C THR A 10 1.01 -12.02 -12.95
N CYS A 11 1.53 -13.20 -13.31
CA CYS A 11 0.89 -14.47 -12.97
C CYS A 11 0.74 -14.64 -11.45
N LEU A 12 1.77 -14.31 -10.67
CA LEU A 12 1.72 -14.40 -9.21
C LEU A 12 0.61 -13.52 -8.61
N ALA A 13 0.45 -12.29 -9.12
CA ALA A 13 -0.61 -11.40 -8.67
C ALA A 13 -2.02 -11.97 -8.96
N TYR A 14 -2.22 -12.62 -10.12
CA TYR A 14 -3.49 -13.26 -10.44
C TYR A 14 -3.76 -14.50 -9.58
N LEU A 15 -2.75 -15.35 -9.37
CA LEU A 15 -2.87 -16.53 -8.52
C LEU A 15 -3.28 -16.15 -7.09
N CYS A 16 -2.62 -15.13 -6.52
CA CYS A 16 -2.93 -14.71 -5.16
C CYS A 16 -4.31 -14.07 -5.01
N LYS A 17 -4.96 -13.58 -6.08
CA LYS A 17 -6.21 -12.81 -5.97
C LYS A 17 -7.33 -13.55 -5.24
N GLY A 18 -7.39 -14.88 -5.39
CA GLY A 18 -8.36 -15.73 -4.70
C GLY A 18 -8.03 -16.02 -3.23
N GLY A 19 -6.82 -15.70 -2.76
CA GLY A 19 -6.40 -15.87 -1.37
C GLY A 19 -6.16 -17.31 -0.93
N ALA A 20 -6.03 -18.26 -1.86
CA ALA A 20 -5.73 -19.65 -1.52
C ALA A 20 -4.38 -19.76 -0.78
N ALA A 21 -4.33 -20.59 0.26
CA ALA A 21 -3.14 -20.73 1.10
C ALA A 21 -1.90 -21.17 0.31
N GLU A 22 -2.09 -22.05 -0.69
CA GLU A 22 -1.01 -22.49 -1.57
C GLU A 22 -0.42 -21.33 -2.38
N ASP A 23 -1.27 -20.45 -2.93
CA ASP A 23 -0.81 -19.30 -3.71
C ASP A 23 -0.11 -18.25 -2.83
N GLN A 24 -0.59 -18.06 -1.61
CA GLN A 24 0.10 -17.24 -0.61
C GLN A 24 1.49 -17.81 -0.28
N GLU A 25 1.62 -19.13 -0.09
CA GLU A 25 2.93 -19.75 0.14
C GLU A 25 3.85 -19.63 -1.09
N ARG A 26 3.31 -19.72 -2.31
CA ARG A 26 4.07 -19.45 -3.54
C ARG A 26 4.63 -18.03 -3.56
N ALA A 27 3.82 -17.03 -3.18
CA ALA A 27 4.28 -15.66 -3.07
C ALA A 27 5.33 -15.48 -1.97
N LEU A 28 5.12 -16.09 -0.81
CA LEU A 28 6.08 -16.04 0.30
C LEU A 28 7.42 -16.69 -0.08
N ALA A 29 7.39 -17.83 -0.76
CA ALA A 29 8.59 -18.49 -1.28
C ALA A 29 9.34 -17.61 -2.29
N GLN A 30 8.63 -16.93 -3.19
CA GLN A 30 9.23 -15.93 -4.08
C GLN A 30 9.84 -14.77 -3.28
N PHE A 31 9.16 -14.29 -2.23
CA PHE A 31 9.67 -13.22 -1.39
C PHE A 31 10.98 -13.61 -0.69
N ARG A 32 11.03 -14.78 -0.04
CA ARG A 32 12.20 -15.30 0.69
C ARG A 32 13.42 -15.50 -0.22
N THR A 33 13.21 -15.93 -1.47
CA THR A 33 14.28 -16.27 -2.41
C THR A 33 14.61 -15.13 -3.40
N ALA A 34 13.88 -14.01 -3.36
CA ALA A 34 14.08 -12.91 -4.28
C ALA A 34 15.46 -12.26 -4.11
N THR A 35 16.24 -12.25 -5.20
CA THR A 35 17.56 -11.61 -5.25
C THR A 35 17.51 -10.15 -5.71
N CYS A 36 16.32 -9.61 -5.98
CA CYS A 36 16.14 -8.22 -6.41
C CYS A 36 14.84 -7.59 -5.88
N MET A 37 14.81 -6.25 -5.87
CA MET A 37 13.66 -5.48 -5.38
C MET A 37 12.39 -5.71 -6.20
N THR A 38 12.49 -5.93 -7.51
CA THR A 38 11.31 -6.16 -8.37
C THR A 38 10.50 -7.39 -7.94
N ASP A 39 11.19 -8.45 -7.53
CA ASP A 39 10.54 -9.72 -7.21
C ASP A 39 10.03 -9.76 -5.78
N SER A 40 10.81 -9.23 -4.84
CA SER A 40 10.39 -9.09 -3.44
C SER A 40 9.22 -8.12 -3.31
N LEU A 41 9.21 -7.00 -4.05
CA LEU A 41 8.09 -6.06 -4.06
C LEU A 41 6.83 -6.68 -4.67
N ALA A 42 6.95 -7.41 -5.79
CA ALA A 42 5.80 -8.08 -6.40
C ALA A 42 5.19 -9.13 -5.47
N ALA A 43 6.02 -9.92 -4.80
CA ALA A 43 5.56 -10.93 -3.85
C ALA A 43 4.89 -10.30 -2.61
N ALA A 44 5.50 -9.28 -2.01
CA ALA A 44 4.90 -8.56 -0.89
C ALA A 44 3.58 -7.88 -1.28
N ALA A 45 3.49 -7.31 -2.49
CA ALA A 45 2.25 -6.72 -2.99
C ALA A 45 1.15 -7.75 -3.23
N ALA A 46 1.50 -8.95 -3.72
CA ALA A 46 0.54 -10.04 -3.87
C ALA A 46 0.01 -10.55 -2.53
N LEU A 47 0.81 -10.50 -1.47
CA LEU A 47 0.42 -10.92 -0.11
C LEU A 47 -0.34 -9.86 0.68
N ALA A 48 -0.07 -8.57 0.44
CA ALA A 48 -0.60 -7.47 1.25
C ALA A 48 -2.13 -7.45 1.49
N PRO A 49 -2.99 -7.87 0.53
CA PRO A 49 -4.43 -7.97 0.75
C PRO A 49 -4.88 -9.07 1.71
N HIS A 50 -4.07 -10.14 1.88
CA HIS A 50 -4.47 -11.38 2.54
C HIS A 50 -3.99 -11.43 3.99
N VAL A 51 -4.88 -11.18 4.94
CA VAL A 51 -4.55 -11.27 6.37
C VAL A 51 -4.11 -12.70 6.70
N GLY A 52 -2.93 -12.84 7.32
CA GLY A 52 -2.39 -14.13 7.70
C GLY A 52 -0.87 -14.14 7.81
N LYS A 53 -0.34 -15.29 8.24
CA LYS A 53 1.09 -15.47 8.54
C LYS A 53 2.01 -15.10 7.37
N ALA A 54 1.65 -15.47 6.14
CA ALA A 54 2.47 -15.20 4.96
C ALA A 54 2.63 -13.70 4.69
N ARG A 55 1.53 -12.94 4.78
CA ARG A 55 1.56 -11.48 4.67
C ARG A 55 2.39 -10.86 5.79
N ASP A 56 2.13 -11.24 7.03
CA ASP A 56 2.75 -10.60 8.18
C ASP A 56 4.27 -10.88 8.20
N GLU A 57 4.69 -12.10 7.86
CA GLU A 57 6.10 -12.45 7.69
C GLU A 57 6.76 -11.63 6.58
N ALA A 58 6.16 -11.60 5.38
CA ALA A 58 6.73 -10.88 4.24
C ALA A 58 6.84 -9.37 4.52
N LEU A 59 5.80 -8.76 5.09
CA LEU A 59 5.80 -7.32 5.39
C LEU A 59 6.77 -6.97 6.52
N ALA A 60 6.84 -7.77 7.59
CA ALA A 60 7.80 -7.55 8.67
C ALA A 60 9.24 -7.65 8.16
N ALA A 61 9.58 -8.74 7.48
CA ALA A 61 10.93 -8.95 6.94
C ALA A 61 11.31 -7.90 5.88
N PHE A 62 10.34 -7.44 5.06
CA PHE A 62 10.58 -6.35 4.11
C PHE A 62 10.98 -5.06 4.83
N TYR A 63 10.22 -4.68 5.86
CA TYR A 63 10.51 -3.49 6.65
C TYR A 63 11.82 -3.60 7.41
N GLU A 64 12.04 -4.69 8.15
CA GLU A 64 13.23 -4.92 8.97
C GLU A 64 14.51 -4.81 8.13
N ARG A 65 14.52 -5.45 6.95
CA ARG A 65 15.66 -5.36 6.02
C ARG A 65 15.90 -3.92 5.55
N ALA A 66 14.85 -3.21 5.14
CA ALA A 66 14.95 -1.83 4.67
C ALA A 66 15.41 -0.87 5.78
N ALA A 67 14.92 -1.07 7.00
CA ALA A 67 15.28 -0.29 8.19
C ALA A 67 16.74 -0.54 8.59
N ALA A 68 17.19 -1.79 8.62
CA ALA A 68 18.58 -2.15 8.90
C ALA A 68 19.56 -1.48 7.91
N ASN A 69 19.17 -1.39 6.65
CA ASN A 69 19.96 -0.76 5.58
C ASN A 69 19.74 0.76 5.46
N LYS A 70 18.87 1.37 6.28
CA LYS A 70 18.50 2.80 6.23
C LYS A 70 17.96 3.25 4.86
N GLU A 71 17.22 2.38 4.19
CA GLU A 71 16.69 2.61 2.84
C GLU A 71 15.32 3.32 2.88
N GLU A 72 15.30 4.62 3.16
CA GLU A 72 14.06 5.41 3.30
C GLU A 72 13.07 5.27 2.12
N LEU A 73 13.61 5.21 0.89
CA LEU A 73 12.82 5.04 -0.33
C LEU A 73 12.19 3.65 -0.45
N VAL A 74 12.85 2.62 0.11
CA VAL A 74 12.32 1.25 0.14
C VAL A 74 11.21 1.15 1.20
N ILE A 75 11.36 1.83 2.33
CA ILE A 75 10.29 1.93 3.33
C ILE A 75 9.06 2.66 2.74
N ASN A 76 9.24 3.65 1.86
CA ASN A 76 8.10 4.28 1.16
C ASN A 76 7.36 3.27 0.27
N LYS A 77 8.08 2.34 -0.39
CA LYS A 77 7.45 1.26 -1.16
C LYS A 77 6.67 0.31 -0.26
N TRP A 78 7.23 -0.02 0.91
CA TRP A 78 6.57 -0.87 1.91
C TRP A 78 5.25 -0.25 2.41
N PHE A 79 5.23 1.05 2.70
CA PHE A 79 4.01 1.79 3.03
C PHE A 79 2.99 1.75 1.87
N ALA A 80 3.46 2.06 0.65
CA ALA A 80 2.59 2.12 -0.53
C ALA A 80 1.94 0.78 -0.87
N ILE A 81 2.66 -0.33 -0.71
CA ILE A 81 2.13 -1.68 -0.92
C ILE A 81 0.91 -1.92 -0.02
N GLN A 82 1.03 -1.57 1.27
CA GLN A 82 -0.05 -1.80 2.23
C GLN A 82 -1.21 -0.82 2.04
N ALA A 83 -0.94 0.44 1.72
CA ALA A 83 -1.97 1.44 1.48
C ALA A 83 -2.79 1.16 0.21
N ALA A 84 -2.17 0.55 -0.81
CA ALA A 84 -2.84 0.14 -2.05
C ALA A 84 -3.58 -1.21 -1.93
N ALA A 85 -3.41 -1.95 -0.84
CA ALA A 85 -3.94 -3.30 -0.72
C ALA A 85 -5.48 -3.31 -0.62
N GLU A 86 -6.12 -3.99 -1.56
CA GLU A 86 -7.57 -4.22 -1.56
C GLU A 86 -7.95 -5.27 -0.52
N SER A 87 -8.13 -4.83 0.73
CA SER A 87 -8.51 -5.67 1.86
C SER A 87 -9.79 -5.13 2.51
N PRO A 88 -10.66 -5.99 3.09
CA PRO A 88 -11.79 -5.53 3.89
C PRO A 88 -11.40 -4.60 5.03
N ALA A 89 -10.16 -4.72 5.55
CA ALA A 89 -9.60 -3.89 6.62
C ALA A 89 -8.64 -2.79 6.10
N ALA A 90 -8.80 -2.34 4.84
CA ALA A 90 -7.86 -1.43 4.20
C ALA A 90 -7.71 -0.09 4.94
N LEU A 91 -8.82 0.51 5.40
CA LEU A 91 -8.77 1.79 6.11
C LEU A 91 -8.10 1.64 7.48
N GLU A 92 -8.45 0.58 8.22
CA GLU A 92 -7.88 0.26 9.53
C GLU A 92 -6.37 0.03 9.41
N ASN A 93 -5.93 -0.70 8.38
CA ASN A 93 -4.53 -0.90 8.07
C ASN A 93 -3.81 0.43 7.80
N VAL A 94 -4.40 1.31 6.98
CA VAL A 94 -3.83 2.63 6.68
C VAL A 94 -3.73 3.51 7.93
N GLN A 95 -4.75 3.50 8.78
CA GLN A 95 -4.72 4.22 10.05
C GLN A 95 -3.64 3.66 11.00
N ALA A 96 -3.39 2.35 10.98
CA ALA A 96 -2.30 1.74 11.72
C ALA A 96 -0.92 2.16 11.16
N LEU A 97 -0.78 2.30 9.83
CA LEU A 97 0.46 2.79 9.21
C LEU A 97 0.81 4.22 9.65
N LEU A 98 -0.19 5.08 9.86
CA LEU A 98 0.05 6.43 10.38
C LEU A 98 0.61 6.46 11.81
N LYS A 99 0.42 5.37 12.58
CA LYS A 99 0.96 5.19 13.93
C LYS A 99 2.30 4.45 13.93
N HIS A 100 2.77 3.99 12.78
CA HIS A 100 4.00 3.23 12.67
C HIS A 100 5.23 4.12 12.98
N PRO A 101 6.25 3.65 13.72
CA PRO A 101 7.41 4.47 14.09
C PRO A 101 8.18 5.08 12.92
N ALA A 102 8.17 4.42 11.76
CA ALA A 102 8.80 4.94 10.54
C ALA A 102 7.95 5.97 9.77
N TYR A 103 6.70 6.19 10.19
CA TYR A 103 5.83 7.20 9.60
C TYR A 103 6.09 8.59 10.21
N ASN A 104 6.07 9.60 9.38
CA ASN A 104 6.17 11.01 9.76
C ASN A 104 5.48 11.87 8.69
N ASP A 105 5.41 13.19 8.90
CA ASP A 105 4.75 14.12 7.99
C ASP A 105 5.62 14.58 6.82
N ASN A 106 6.76 13.90 6.56
CA ASN A 106 7.53 14.12 5.35
C ASN A 106 6.65 13.88 4.11
N PRO A 107 6.71 14.75 3.08
CA PRO A 107 5.89 14.61 1.88
C PRO A 107 5.95 13.24 1.21
N ASN A 108 7.08 12.52 1.27
CA ASN A 108 7.19 11.16 0.73
C ASN A 108 6.42 10.12 1.55
N ARG A 109 6.37 10.26 2.87
CA ARG A 109 5.59 9.38 3.77
C ARG A 109 4.11 9.61 3.60
N VAL A 110 3.69 10.88 3.58
CA VAL A 110 2.31 11.27 3.28
C VAL A 110 1.87 10.72 1.92
N ARG A 111 2.70 10.87 0.88
CA ARG A 111 2.38 10.34 -0.46
C ARG A 111 2.27 8.82 -0.47
N SER A 112 3.21 8.11 0.16
CA SER A 112 3.23 6.65 0.16
C SER A 112 2.12 6.00 0.98
N VAL A 113 1.53 6.71 1.94
CA VAL A 113 0.39 6.18 2.72
C VAL A 113 -0.92 6.79 2.24
N ILE A 114 -1.10 8.09 2.45
CA ILE A 114 -2.41 8.76 2.32
C ILE A 114 -2.76 8.96 0.84
N SER A 115 -1.82 9.48 0.03
CA SER A 115 -2.10 9.66 -1.40
C SER A 115 -2.23 8.32 -2.13
N THR A 116 -1.46 7.30 -1.73
CA THR A 116 -1.60 5.95 -2.27
C THR A 116 -2.95 5.33 -1.91
N PHE A 117 -3.43 5.46 -0.67
CA PHE A 117 -4.76 5.00 -0.28
C PHE A 117 -5.85 5.65 -1.17
N ALA A 118 -5.83 6.99 -1.27
CA ALA A 118 -6.84 7.72 -2.04
C ALA A 118 -6.78 7.45 -3.56
N GLY A 119 -5.58 7.23 -4.12
CA GLY A 119 -5.38 7.11 -5.56
C GLY A 119 -5.28 5.68 -6.11
N ALA A 120 -4.88 4.71 -5.29
CA ALA A 120 -4.62 3.34 -5.71
C ALA A 120 -5.51 2.29 -5.02
N ASN A 121 -6.37 2.70 -4.08
CA ASN A 121 -7.34 1.82 -3.43
C ASN A 121 -8.77 2.40 -3.55
N PRO A 122 -9.33 2.50 -4.77
CA PRO A 122 -10.63 3.11 -4.98
C PRO A 122 -11.76 2.38 -4.24
N ALA A 123 -11.65 1.06 -4.02
CA ALA A 123 -12.63 0.28 -3.30
C ALA A 123 -12.78 0.73 -1.83
N ALA A 124 -11.66 1.04 -1.17
CA ALA A 124 -11.67 1.52 0.21
C ALA A 124 -11.88 3.04 0.31
N PHE A 125 -11.34 3.82 -0.63
CA PHE A 125 -11.53 5.27 -0.64
C PHE A 125 -12.98 5.66 -0.94
N HIS A 126 -13.62 5.00 -1.90
CA HIS A 126 -15.02 5.21 -2.28
C HIS A 126 -15.98 4.26 -1.58
N LYS A 127 -15.62 3.76 -0.38
CA LYS A 127 -16.49 2.89 0.40
C LYS A 127 -17.83 3.60 0.67
N ALA A 128 -18.93 2.88 0.51
CA ALA A 128 -20.29 3.47 0.55
C ALA A 128 -20.66 4.10 1.90
N ASP A 129 -19.95 3.76 2.98
CA ASP A 129 -20.14 4.38 4.30
C ASP A 129 -19.49 5.77 4.43
N GLY A 130 -18.77 6.24 3.40
CA GLY A 130 -18.10 7.54 3.39
C GLY A 130 -16.80 7.61 4.20
N SER A 131 -16.41 6.53 4.89
CA SER A 131 -15.30 6.55 5.85
C SER A 131 -13.93 6.84 5.21
N GLY A 132 -13.74 6.42 3.95
CA GLY A 132 -12.55 6.75 3.17
C GLY A 132 -12.45 8.25 2.86
N TYR A 133 -13.58 8.91 2.59
CA TYR A 133 -13.64 10.35 2.35
C TYR A 133 -13.35 11.15 3.61
N ASP A 134 -14.01 10.81 4.72
CA ASP A 134 -13.82 11.47 6.02
C ASP A 134 -12.36 11.40 6.46
N PHE A 135 -11.74 10.22 6.30
CA PHE A 135 -10.33 10.02 6.60
C PHE A 135 -9.43 10.94 5.78
N VAL A 136 -9.56 10.94 4.45
CA VAL A 136 -8.71 11.76 3.57
C VAL A 136 -8.96 13.26 3.78
N ALA A 137 -10.21 13.67 3.99
CA ALA A 137 -10.56 15.06 4.27
C ALA A 137 -9.90 15.56 5.57
N ALA A 138 -9.93 14.74 6.63
CA ALA A 138 -9.23 15.07 7.88
C ALA A 138 -7.71 15.22 7.66
N GLN A 139 -7.10 14.37 6.82
CA GLN A 139 -5.69 14.52 6.47
C GLN A 139 -5.40 15.79 5.67
N VAL A 140 -6.26 16.16 4.71
CA VAL A 140 -6.14 17.42 3.96
C VAL A 140 -6.17 18.62 4.90
N ILE A 141 -7.15 18.69 5.81
CA ILE A 141 -7.29 19.79 6.77
C ILE A 141 -6.06 19.88 7.70
N ALA A 142 -5.55 18.74 8.15
CA ALA A 142 -4.36 18.69 9.00
C ALA A 142 -3.09 19.12 8.25
N LEU A 143 -2.94 18.68 6.98
CA LEU A 143 -1.79 19.00 6.15
C LEU A 143 -1.79 20.44 5.66
N ASP A 144 -2.95 21.04 5.41
CA ASP A 144 -3.06 22.40 4.86
C ASP A 144 -2.32 23.44 5.73
N LYS A 145 -2.40 23.29 7.05
CA LYS A 145 -1.70 24.15 8.01
C LYS A 145 -0.17 24.08 7.92
N LYS A 146 0.38 22.97 7.43
CA LYS A 146 1.83 22.68 7.41
C LYS A 146 2.42 22.74 6.00
N ASN A 147 1.68 22.25 5.02
CA ASN A 147 2.08 22.12 3.63
C ASN A 147 0.85 22.22 2.71
N PRO A 148 0.39 23.45 2.40
CA PRO A 148 -0.77 23.69 1.55
C PRO A 148 -0.66 23.06 0.16
N GLN A 149 0.55 22.99 -0.41
CA GLN A 149 0.77 22.41 -1.74
C GLN A 149 0.50 20.90 -1.75
N LEU A 150 0.97 20.20 -0.71
CA LEU A 150 0.71 18.77 -0.56
C LEU A 150 -0.77 18.51 -0.25
N ALA A 151 -1.38 19.34 0.59
CA ALA A 151 -2.81 19.27 0.89
C ALA A 151 -3.67 19.46 -0.38
N ALA A 152 -3.39 20.47 -1.19
CA ALA A 152 -4.07 20.72 -2.47
C ALA A 152 -3.94 19.54 -3.43
N ARG A 153 -2.74 18.94 -3.53
CA ARG A 153 -2.54 17.74 -4.37
C ARG A 153 -3.34 16.54 -3.84
N LEU A 154 -3.39 16.34 -2.53
CA LEU A 154 -4.19 15.27 -1.95
C LEU A 154 -5.69 15.49 -2.18
N ALA A 155 -6.17 16.74 -2.03
CA ALA A 155 -7.57 17.11 -2.25
C ALA A 155 -8.04 16.83 -3.68
N SER A 156 -7.13 16.79 -4.67
CA SER A 156 -7.48 16.42 -6.05
C SER A 156 -8.08 15.02 -6.20
N ALA A 157 -7.87 14.12 -5.23
CA ALA A 157 -8.50 12.80 -5.21
C ALA A 157 -10.04 12.88 -5.20
N PHE A 158 -10.63 13.94 -4.63
CA PHE A 158 -12.07 14.17 -4.62
C PHE A 158 -12.61 14.73 -5.96
N GLY A 159 -11.74 15.14 -6.87
CA GLY A 159 -12.14 15.81 -8.12
C GLY A 159 -12.95 14.94 -9.09
N GLN A 160 -12.91 13.61 -8.94
CA GLN A 160 -13.62 12.66 -9.82
C GLN A 160 -15.04 12.30 -9.33
N TRP A 161 -15.61 13.05 -8.39
CA TRP A 161 -16.91 12.74 -7.76
C TRP A 161 -18.05 12.47 -8.76
N ARG A 162 -18.10 13.17 -9.90
CA ARG A 162 -19.14 12.96 -10.94
C ARG A 162 -19.09 11.61 -11.64
N ARG A 163 -18.01 10.83 -11.47
CA ARG A 163 -17.89 9.47 -12.02
C ARG A 163 -18.51 8.40 -11.11
N TYR A 164 -18.89 8.77 -9.89
CA TYR A 164 -19.45 7.87 -8.91
C TYR A 164 -20.94 8.12 -8.73
N THR A 165 -21.66 7.12 -8.22
CA THR A 165 -23.09 7.22 -7.96
C THR A 165 -23.37 8.25 -6.85
N PRO A 166 -24.42 9.09 -7.01
CA PRO A 166 -24.89 9.98 -5.96
C PRO A 166 -25.28 9.28 -4.66
#